data_AF-A0A1F9JZ97-F1
#
_entry.id   AF-A0A1F9JZ97-F1
#
_cell.length_a   1.000
_cell.length_b   1.000
_cell.length_c   1.000
_cell.angle_alpha   90.00
_cell.angle_beta   90.00
_cell.angle_gamma   90.00
#
_symmetry.space_group_name_H-M   'P 1'
#
loop_
_entity.id
_entity.type
_entity.pdbx_description
1 polymer ?
#
loop_
_entity_poly.entity_id
_entity_poly.type
_entity_poly.pdbx_seq_one_letter_code
_entity_poly.pdbx_strand_id
1 'polypeptide(L)' 'MRIVVVAAGPIGGLVGGRLARQGNGVTLVDVEAEHVRSIRERRLRIDVPDGSFTVSVPATFPGGIKGKWEGAGV' A
#
# COMPACT_ATOMS: atom_id res chain seq x y z
N MET A 1 -9.61 -6.61 7.13
CA MET A 1 -8.67 -6.23 8.23
C MET A 1 -8.08 -4.85 7.98
N ARG A 2 -7.44 -4.21 8.97
CA ARG A 2 -6.58 -3.03 8.74
C ARG A 2 -5.15 -3.51 8.56
N ILE A 3 -4.45 -3.04 7.54
CA ILE A 3 -3.09 -3.50 7.20
C ILE A 3 -2.25 -2.29 6.78
N VAL A 4 -1.05 -2.18 7.31
CA VAL A 4 -0.04 -1.22 6.86
C VAL A 4 1.05 -1.99 6.13
N VAL A 5 1.32 -1.60 4.88
CA VAL A 5 2.42 -2.16 4.10
C VAL A 5 3.54 -1.13 4.04
N VAL A 6 4.66 -1.45 4.67
CA VAL A 6 5.84 -0.60 4.72
C VAL A 6 6.74 -0.91 3.51
N ALA A 7 7.23 0.15 2.86
CA ALA A 7 7.92 0.15 1.57
C ALA A 7 6.99 -0.22 0.41
N ALA A 8 6.40 0.78 -0.25
CA ALA A 8 5.46 0.64 -1.37
C ALA A 8 6.15 0.41 -2.72
N GLY A 9 7.40 -0.04 -2.74
CA GLY A 9 8.10 -0.49 -3.94
C GLY A 9 7.45 -1.73 -4.61
N PRO A 10 8.09 -2.37 -5.60
CA PRO A 10 7.45 -3.38 -6.44
C PRO A 10 6.70 -4.49 -5.69
N ILE A 11 7.32 -5.07 -4.65
CA ILE A 11 6.70 -6.15 -3.85
C ILE A 11 5.63 -5.60 -2.91
N GLY A 12 5.91 -4.53 -2.16
CA GLY A 12 4.94 -3.94 -1.23
C GLY A 12 3.71 -3.38 -1.94
N GLY A 13 3.92 -2.75 -3.10
CA GLY A 13 2.84 -2.35 -4.01
C GLY A 13 2.00 -3.54 -4.46
N LEU A 14 2.62 -4.61 -4.96
CA LEU A 14 1.90 -5.82 -5.37
C LEU A 14 1.07 -6.42 -4.23
N VAL A 15 1.68 -6.66 -3.07
CA VAL A 15 1.02 -7.26 -1.90
C VAL A 15 -0.10 -6.35 -1.40
N GLY A 16 0.20 -5.08 -1.16
CA GLY A 16 -0.78 -4.11 -0.68
C GLY A 16 -1.93 -3.90 -1.66
N GLY A 17 -1.64 -3.89 -2.97
CA GLY A 17 -2.66 -3.75 -4.00
C GLY A 17 -3.57 -4.98 -4.13
N ARG A 18 -3.03 -6.20 -4.05
CA ARG A 18 -3.84 -7.42 -4.02
C ARG A 18 -4.72 -7.48 -2.77
N LEU A 19 -4.18 -7.14 -1.60
CA LEU A 19 -4.93 -7.07 -0.34
C LEU A 19 -6.07 -6.04 -0.40
N ALA A 20 -5.81 -4.85 -0.94
CA ALA A 20 -6.81 -3.81 -1.13
C ALA A 20 -7.91 -4.26 -2.10
N ARG A 21 -7.55 -4.95 -3.19
CA ARG A 21 -8.51 -5.50 -4.16
C ARG A 21 -9.45 -6.55 -3.57
N GLN A 22 -9.02 -7.23 -2.50
CA GLN A 22 -9.84 -8.18 -1.74
C GLN A 22 -10.71 -7.50 -0.67
N GLY A 23 -10.77 -6.16 -0.64
CA GLY A 23 -11.61 -5.41 0.31
C GLY A 23 -10.97 -5.16 1.68
N ASN A 24 -9.67 -5.40 1.84
CA ASN A 24 -8.97 -5.03 3.08
C ASN A 24 -8.70 -3.52 3.15
N GLY A 25 -8.75 -2.97 4.36
CA GLY A 25 -8.34 -1.59 4.62
C GLY A 25 -6.82 -1.49 4.65
N VAL A 26 -6.20 -1.22 3.51
CA VAL A 26 -4.75 -1.13 3.36
C VAL A 26 -4.29 0.32 3.37
N THR A 27 -3.14 0.61 3.98
CA THR A 27 -2.40 1.86 3.78
C THR A 27 -0.97 1.53 3.39
N LEU A 28 -0.49 2.14 2.31
CA LEU A 28 0.88 2.01 1.83
C LEU A 28 1.76 3.08 2.46
N VAL A 29 2.99 2.70 2.80
CA VAL A 29 3.98 3.62 3.36
C VAL A 29 5.24 3.59 2.52
N ASP A 30 5.68 4.75 2.06
CA ASP A 30 6.95 4.90 1.36
C ASP A 30 7.66 6.21 1.74
N VAL A 31 8.97 6.24 1.62
CA VAL A 31 9.80 7.43 1.86
C VAL A 31 9.93 8.28 0.60
N GLU A 32 9.74 7.69 -0.59
CA GLU A 32 9.85 8.39 -1.86
C GLU A 32 8.59 9.24 -2.12
N ALA A 33 8.78 10.55 -2.23
CA ALA A 33 7.69 11.52 -2.28
C ALA A 33 6.92 11.52 -3.60
N GLU A 34 7.60 11.36 -4.73
CA GLU A 34 6.97 11.26 -6.05
C GLU A 34 6.08 10.02 -6.15
N HIS A 35 6.49 8.89 -5.58
CA HIS A 35 5.76 7.65 -5.55
C HIS A 35 4.51 7.77 -4.69
N VAL A 36 4.63 8.27 -3.45
CA VAL A 36 3.47 8.54 -2.57
C VAL A 36 2.48 9.48 -3.25
N ARG A 37 2.98 10.56 -3.88
CA ARG A 37 2.14 11.52 -4.60
C ARG A 37 1.45 10.87 -5.79
N SER A 38 2.18 10.10 -6.59
CA SER A 38 1.66 9.40 -7.77
C SER A 38 0.55 8.42 -7.39
N ILE A 39 0.71 7.64 -6.31
CA ILE A 39 -0.34 6.75 -5.82
C ILE A 39 -1.59 7.53 -5.40
N ARG A 40 -1.42 8.66 -4.71
CA ARG A 40 -2.56 9.49 -4.26
C ARG A 40 -3.33 10.10 -5.43
N GLU A 41 -2.64 10.59 -6.45
CA GLU A 41 -3.25 11.27 -7.60
C GLU A 41 -3.78 10.29 -8.65
N ARG A 42 -3.04 9.21 -8.91
CA ARG A 42 -3.26 8.32 -10.06
C ARG A 42 -3.70 6.91 -9.67
N ARG A 43 -3.84 6.64 -8.36
CA ARG A 43 -4.05 5.29 -7.80
C ARG A 43 -2.81 4.40 -8.03
N LEU A 44 -2.82 3.20 -7.45
CA LEU A 44 -1.74 2.23 -7.65
C LEU A 44 -2.10 1.32 -8.83
N ARG A 45 -1.32 1.38 -9.91
CA ARG A 45 -1.37 0.42 -11.02
C ARG A 45 -0.34 -0.69 -10.80
N ILE A 46 -0.75 -1.92 -11.01
CA ILE A 46 0.10 -3.11 -10.92
C ILE A 46 -0.03 -3.89 -12.22
N ASP A 47 1.10 -4.11 -12.88
CA ASP A 47 1.22 -4.96 -14.04
C ASP A 47 1.87 -6.30 -13.61
N VAL A 48 1.15 -7.40 -13.84
CA VAL A 48 1.58 -8.77 -13.50
C VAL A 48 1.28 -9.71 -14.68
N PRO A 49 1.94 -10.87 -14.77
CA PRO A 49 1.80 -11.76 -15.94
C PRO A 49 0.36 -12.21 -16.22
N ASP A 50 -0.49 -12.31 -15.20
CA ASP A 50 -1.91 -12.69 -15.30
C ASP A 50 -2.84 -11.50 -15.63
N GLY A 51 -2.29 -10.30 -15.83
CA GLY A 51 -3.03 -9.10 -16.21
C GLY A 51 -2.72 -7.90 -15.34
N SER A 52 -3.18 -6.72 -15.77
CA SER A 52 -2.98 -5.48 -15.02
C SER A 52 -4.21 -5.11 -14.21
N PHE A 53 -4.01 -4.42 -13.09
CA PHE A 53 -5.11 -3.85 -12.33
C PHE A 53 -4.70 -2.55 -11.63
N THR A 54 -5.71 -1.71 -11.37
CA THR A 54 -5.52 -0.45 -10.65
C THR A 54 -6.40 -0.42 -9.42
N VAL A 55 -5.86 0.00 -8.28
CA VAL A 55 -6.57 0.04 -7.01
C VAL A 55 -6.37 1.38 -6.32
N SER A 56 -7.47 1.94 -5.80
CA SER A 56 -7.41 3.12 -4.94
C SER A 56 -7.01 2.67 -3.54
N VAL A 57 -5.87 3.16 -3.06
CA VAL A 57 -5.32 2.81 -1.76
C VAL A 57 -4.66 4.05 -1.16
N PRO A 58 -4.90 4.37 0.12
CA PRO A 58 -4.17 5.41 0.82
C PRO A 58 -2.66 5.14 0.78
N ALA A 59 -1.87 6.17 0.48
CA ALA A 59 -0.41 6.14 0.60
C ALA A 59 0.06 7.28 1.49
N THR A 60 1.11 7.06 2.29
CA THR A 60 1.66 8.08 3.18
C THR A 60 3.16 7.91 3.41
N PHE A 61 3.78 8.98 3.90
CA PHE A 61 5.12 8.93 4.50
C PHE A 61 5.08 8.21 5.85
N PRO A 62 6.22 7.68 6.35
CA PRO A 62 6.28 7.00 7.64
C PRO A 62 5.66 7.80 8.80
N GLY A 63 5.89 9.12 8.85
CA GLY A 63 5.33 10.00 9.89
C GLY A 63 3.81 10.18 9.84
N GLY A 64 3.13 9.76 8.77
CA GLY A 64 1.68 9.82 8.66
C GLY A 64 0.95 8.63 9.28
N ILE A 65 1.66 7.55 9.64
CA ILE A 65 1.07 6.43 10.36
C ILE A 65 1.04 6.74 11.86
N LYS A 66 -0.14 6.60 12.46
CA LYS A 66 -0.35 6.74 13.90
C LYS A 66 -1.15 5.54 14.40
N GLY A 67 -0.81 5.05 15.59
CA GLY A 67 -1.53 3.97 16.25
C GLY A 67 -0.60 2.94 16.89
N LYS A 68 -1.20 2.06 17.69
CA LYS A 68 -0.54 0.87 18.24
C LYS A 68 -1.10 -0.34 17.50
N TRP A 69 -0.23 -1.25 17.12
CA TRP A 69 -0.60 -2.53 16.55
C TRP A 69 -0.29 -3.59 17.59
N GLU A 70 -1.23 -4.49 17.86
CA GLU A 70 -0.92 -5.68 18.63
C GLU A 70 0.11 -6.47 17.81
N GLY A 71 1.33 -6.55 18.33
CA GLY A 71 2.35 -7.36 17.70
C GLY A 71 1.86 -8.80 17.65
N ALA A 72 2.08 -9.48 16.52
CA ALA A 72 2.10 -10.93 16.55
C ALA A 72 3.20 -11.31 17.54
N GLY A 73 2.83 -11.74 18.74
CA GLY A 73 3.77 -12.22 19.74
C GLY A 73 4.60 -13.32 19.08
N VAL A 74 5.87 -13.00 18.82
CA VAL A 74 6.92 -13.98 18.55
C VAL A 74 7.56 -14.34 19.88
#